data_AF-A0A0M8N5V1-F1
#
_entry.id   AF-A0A0M8N5V1-F1
#
_cell.length_a   1.000
_cell.length_b   1.000
_cell.length_c   1.000
_cell.angle_alpha   90.00
_cell.angle_beta   90.00
_cell.angle_gamma   90.00
#
_symmetry.space_group_name_H-M   'P 1'
#
loop_
_entity.id
_entity.type
_entity.pdbx_description
1 polymer ?
#
loop_
_entity_poly.entity_id
_entity_poly.type
_entity_poly.pdbx_seq_one_letter_code
_entity_poly.pdbx_strand_id
1 'polypeptide(L)'
;MMRKMTFSSSQPPSLPPPLPADLPPALADPSQPFPRLIVFDLDYTLWDFWCDTHPSPPLKPAPSHALVTDRHAEPFTYYPSVPRVLLALPHMSAAHRVRLAVASRTNAPPTARDLLKMLHLQTTASSDDGDASASASASASASARKKAGVPMLDVFDAGLEIYPGSKIKHMESLHKRTGVAYEDILFFDDEERNRDTERLGVVMKLVRDGVDWEQVAQGVEEWRRRKKGRA
;
A
#
# COMPACT_ATOMS: atom_id res chain seq x y z
N MET A 1 -19.63 52.18 -18.05
CA MET A 1 -18.90 51.05 -18.68
C MET A 1 -18.57 50.02 -17.60
N MET A 2 -19.36 48.96 -17.49
CA MET A 2 -19.21 47.92 -16.46
C MET A 2 -18.48 46.72 -17.10
N ARG A 3 -17.30 46.38 -16.56
CA ARG A 3 -16.51 45.23 -17.00
C ARG A 3 -17.18 43.94 -16.52
N LYS A 4 -17.62 43.09 -17.46
CA LYS A 4 -18.08 41.72 -17.17
C LYS A 4 -16.87 40.88 -16.76
N MET A 5 -16.87 40.36 -15.53
CA MET A 5 -15.95 39.30 -15.13
C MET A 5 -16.43 37.97 -15.73
N THR A 6 -15.57 37.34 -16.53
CA THR A 6 -15.79 35.99 -17.04
C THR A 6 -15.33 34.99 -15.99
N PHE A 7 -16.25 34.18 -15.48
CA PHE A 7 -15.92 33.03 -14.64
C PHE A 7 -15.26 31.94 -15.49
N SER A 8 -14.04 31.55 -15.11
CA SER A 8 -13.33 30.40 -15.67
C SER A 8 -13.98 29.12 -15.16
N SER A 9 -14.53 28.33 -16.07
CA SER A 9 -15.14 27.03 -15.79
C SER A 9 -14.08 26.04 -15.30
N SER A 10 -14.18 25.63 -14.04
CA SER A 10 -13.33 24.58 -13.46
C SER A 10 -13.65 23.23 -14.10
N GLN A 11 -12.63 22.62 -14.69
CA GLN A 11 -12.66 21.26 -15.22
C GLN A 11 -13.11 20.26 -14.13
N PRO A 12 -14.02 19.31 -14.43
CA PRO A 12 -14.43 18.29 -13.46
C PRO A 12 -13.23 17.40 -13.10
N PRO A 13 -13.17 16.86 -11.86
CA PRO A 13 -12.11 15.95 -11.46
C PRO A 13 -12.10 14.74 -12.40
N SER A 14 -10.90 14.37 -12.86
CA SER A 14 -10.66 13.19 -13.68
C SER A 14 -11.26 11.95 -13.01
N LEU A 15 -11.99 11.13 -13.78
CA LEU A 15 -12.55 9.86 -13.34
C LEU A 15 -11.48 9.04 -12.60
N PRO A 16 -11.82 8.39 -11.47
CA PRO A 16 -10.88 7.50 -10.79
C PRO A 16 -10.42 6.40 -11.75
N PRO A 17 -9.17 5.95 -11.65
CA PRO A 17 -8.69 4.86 -12.47
C PRO A 17 -9.61 3.64 -12.32
N PRO A 18 -9.85 2.86 -13.40
CA PRO A 18 -10.71 1.70 -13.34
C PRO A 18 -10.21 0.71 -12.28
N LEU A 19 -11.15 0.14 -11.52
CA LEU A 19 -10.87 -0.86 -10.50
C LEU A 19 -10.14 -2.07 -11.14
N PRO A 20 -9.24 -2.76 -10.41
CA PRO A 20 -8.58 -3.96 -10.90
C PRO A 20 -9.59 -5.03 -11.35
N ALA A 21 -9.34 -5.69 -12.48
CA ALA A 21 -10.25 -6.68 -13.05
C ALA A 21 -10.42 -7.95 -12.19
N ASP A 22 -9.50 -8.20 -11.26
CA ASP A 22 -9.47 -9.32 -10.32
C ASP A 22 -9.94 -8.94 -8.91
N LEU A 23 -10.55 -7.76 -8.77
CA LEU A 23 -11.01 -7.27 -7.47
C LEU A 23 -12.13 -8.18 -6.92
N PRO A 24 -12.00 -8.71 -5.69
CA PRO A 24 -13.04 -9.53 -5.08
C PRO A 24 -14.38 -8.78 -4.98
N PRO A 25 -15.53 -9.47 -5.12
CA PRO A 25 -16.85 -8.84 -5.03
C PRO A 25 -17.07 -8.03 -3.74
N ALA A 26 -16.49 -8.46 -2.64
CA ALA A 26 -16.54 -7.77 -1.35
C ALA A 26 -15.96 -6.34 -1.38
N LEU A 27 -15.04 -6.08 -2.31
CA LEU A 27 -14.36 -4.80 -2.48
C LEU A 27 -14.88 -4.00 -3.68
N ALA A 28 -15.74 -4.60 -4.52
CA ALA A 28 -16.18 -4.01 -5.78
C ALA A 28 -17.21 -2.87 -5.62
N ASP A 29 -17.92 -2.80 -4.49
CA ASP A 29 -18.88 -1.71 -4.20
C ASP A 29 -18.19 -0.59 -3.39
N PRO A 30 -17.84 0.56 -4.03
CA PRO A 30 -17.15 1.65 -3.37
C PRO A 30 -18.06 2.47 -2.42
N SER A 31 -19.37 2.22 -2.43
CA SER A 31 -20.33 2.85 -1.51
C SER A 31 -20.34 2.20 -0.13
N GLN A 32 -19.86 0.95 -0.02
CA GLN A 32 -19.74 0.27 1.26
C GLN A 32 -18.71 0.97 2.16
N PRO A 33 -18.93 0.97 3.49
CA PRO A 33 -17.94 1.49 4.43
C PRO A 33 -16.56 0.85 4.22
N PHE A 34 -15.51 1.66 4.30
CA PHE A 34 -14.12 1.23 4.15
C PHE A 34 -13.25 1.81 5.28
N PRO A 35 -12.20 1.12 5.74
CA PRO A 35 -11.23 1.69 6.68
C PRO A 35 -10.68 3.03 6.20
N ARG A 36 -10.38 3.94 7.14
CA ARG A 36 -9.75 5.24 6.80
C ARG A 36 -8.23 5.13 6.75
N LEU A 37 -7.67 4.16 7.46
CA LEU A 37 -6.25 3.84 7.49
C LEU A 37 -6.08 2.32 7.38
N ILE A 38 -5.22 1.90 6.47
CA ILE A 38 -4.74 0.52 6.42
C ILE A 38 -3.26 0.52 6.78
N VAL A 39 -2.90 -0.33 7.74
CA VAL A 39 -1.52 -0.50 8.22
C VAL A 39 -1.04 -1.88 7.81
N PHE A 40 0.20 -1.97 7.36
CA PHE A 40 0.87 -3.22 7.04
C PHE A 40 2.09 -3.41 7.93
N ASP A 41 2.32 -4.65 8.37
CA ASP A 41 3.69 -5.10 8.67
C ASP A 41 4.54 -5.17 7.38
N LEU A 42 5.80 -5.56 7.49
CA LEU A 42 6.73 -5.69 6.38
C LEU A 42 7.07 -7.16 6.12
N ASP A 43 7.73 -7.80 7.07
CA ASP A 43 8.31 -9.12 6.89
C ASP A 43 7.20 -10.17 6.89
N TYR A 44 7.20 -11.10 5.95
CA TYR A 44 6.11 -12.07 5.69
C TYR A 44 4.71 -11.47 5.45
N THR A 45 4.62 -10.15 5.26
CA THR A 45 3.38 -9.43 4.93
C THR A 45 3.45 -8.80 3.55
N LEU A 46 4.48 -8.00 3.27
CA LEU A 46 4.71 -7.38 1.96
C LEU A 46 5.76 -8.12 1.13
N TRP A 47 6.65 -8.86 1.78
CA TRP A 47 7.65 -9.72 1.16
C TRP A 47 7.87 -10.97 2.02
N ASP A 48 8.49 -12.01 1.48
CA ASP A 48 8.58 -13.35 2.07
C ASP A 48 9.86 -13.61 2.89
N PHE A 49 10.45 -12.56 3.46
CA PHE A 49 11.70 -12.66 4.23
C PHE A 49 11.73 -11.67 5.40
N TRP A 50 12.50 -12.00 6.45
CA TRP A 50 12.93 -11.03 7.46
C TRP A 50 14.07 -10.16 6.94
N CYS A 51 13.83 -8.85 6.83
CA CYS A 51 14.82 -7.89 6.31
C CYS A 51 16.05 -7.66 7.22
N ASP A 52 15.99 -8.08 8.49
CA ASP A 52 17.13 -8.04 9.42
C ASP A 52 17.96 -9.34 9.45
N THR A 53 17.50 -10.38 8.75
CA THR A 53 18.11 -11.73 8.81
C THR A 53 18.60 -12.21 7.46
N HIS A 54 17.76 -12.14 6.41
CA HIS A 54 18.05 -12.79 5.13
C HIS A 54 18.99 -11.99 4.22
N PRO A 55 18.72 -10.70 3.92
CA PRO A 55 19.56 -9.97 2.98
C PRO A 55 20.95 -9.68 3.58
N SER A 56 22.02 -9.89 2.80
CA SER A 56 23.37 -9.49 3.18
C SER A 56 23.81 -8.19 2.47
N PRO A 57 23.80 -7.03 3.15
CA PRO A 57 24.17 -5.75 2.53
C PRO A 57 25.59 -5.76 1.92
N PRO A 58 25.88 -4.88 0.94
CA PRO A 58 25.01 -3.82 0.43
C PRO A 58 23.89 -4.33 -0.50
N LEU A 59 22.74 -3.68 -0.42
CA LEU A 59 21.60 -3.91 -1.30
C LEU A 59 21.71 -3.06 -2.58
N LYS A 60 21.33 -3.65 -3.72
CA LYS A 60 21.34 -2.99 -5.03
C LYS A 60 20.03 -3.25 -5.77
N PRO A 61 19.31 -2.22 -6.24
CA PRO A 61 18.13 -2.42 -7.07
C PRO A 61 18.53 -2.98 -8.43
N ALA A 62 17.72 -3.90 -8.96
CA ALA A 62 17.79 -4.25 -10.37
C ALA A 62 17.39 -3.04 -11.24
N PRO A 63 17.80 -2.97 -12.52
CA PRO A 63 17.44 -1.85 -13.41
C PRO A 63 15.93 -1.58 -13.53
N SER A 64 15.10 -2.62 -13.38
CA SER A 64 13.64 -2.51 -13.39
C SER A 64 13.04 -2.02 -12.06
N HIS A 65 13.82 -2.03 -10.97
CA HIS A 65 13.36 -1.83 -9.59
C HIS A 65 12.28 -2.83 -9.11
N ALA A 66 12.05 -3.92 -9.86
CA ALA A 66 11.12 -4.98 -9.46
C ALA A 66 11.69 -5.91 -8.38
N LEU A 67 13.00 -5.94 -8.22
CA LEU A 67 13.71 -6.69 -7.18
C LEU A 67 14.97 -5.95 -6.76
N VAL A 68 15.50 -6.34 -5.61
CA VAL A 68 16.77 -5.91 -5.05
C VAL A 68 17.67 -7.13 -4.89
N THR A 69 18.95 -7.01 -5.19
CA THR A 69 19.92 -8.06 -4.89
C THR A 69 20.87 -7.64 -3.78
N ASP A 70 21.36 -8.62 -3.04
CA ASP A 70 22.35 -8.43 -2.00
C ASP A 70 23.80 -8.63 -2.51
N ARG A 71 24.79 -8.69 -1.62
CA ARG A 71 26.20 -8.91 -2.00
C ARG A 71 26.47 -10.28 -2.64
N HIS A 72 25.59 -11.25 -2.42
CA HIS A 72 25.67 -12.61 -2.96
C HIS A 72 24.83 -12.76 -4.24
N ALA A 73 24.25 -11.66 -4.74
CA ALA A 73 23.32 -11.65 -5.86
C ALA A 73 22.01 -12.43 -5.60
N GLU A 74 21.65 -12.64 -4.33
CA GLU A 74 20.38 -13.24 -3.95
C GLU A 74 19.25 -12.22 -4.18
N PRO A 75 18.16 -12.60 -4.88
CA PRO A 75 17.07 -11.67 -5.20
C PRO A 75 16.04 -11.57 -4.07
N PHE A 76 15.63 -10.35 -3.76
CA PHE A 76 14.59 -9.99 -2.80
C PHE A 76 13.53 -9.14 -3.49
N THR A 77 12.26 -9.53 -3.36
CA THR A 77 11.11 -8.81 -3.96
C THR A 77 9.87 -8.90 -3.08
N TYR A 78 8.81 -8.17 -3.43
CA TYR A 78 7.52 -8.20 -2.75
C TYR A 78 6.65 -9.38 -3.24
N TYR A 79 5.60 -9.73 -2.50
CA TYR A 79 4.62 -10.71 -2.95
C TYR A 79 3.92 -10.26 -4.26
N PRO A 80 3.57 -11.18 -5.18
CA PRO A 80 3.05 -10.81 -6.52
C PRO A 80 1.84 -9.88 -6.53
N SER A 81 0.96 -9.98 -5.53
CA SER A 81 -0.26 -9.19 -5.43
C SER A 81 -0.04 -7.78 -4.86
N VAL A 82 1.08 -7.53 -4.17
CA VAL A 82 1.37 -6.29 -3.44
C VAL A 82 1.28 -5.03 -4.30
N PRO A 83 1.83 -4.97 -5.53
CA PRO A 83 1.69 -3.79 -6.39
C PRO A 83 0.24 -3.43 -6.66
N ARG A 84 -0.60 -4.43 -6.97
CA ARG A 84 -2.01 -4.19 -7.29
C ARG A 84 -2.77 -3.73 -6.06
N VAL A 85 -2.54 -4.38 -4.91
CA VAL A 85 -3.16 -4.04 -3.63
C VAL A 85 -2.80 -2.61 -3.22
N LEU A 86 -1.50 -2.30 -3.10
CA LEU A 86 -1.05 -1.01 -2.59
C LEU A 86 -1.39 0.17 -3.50
N LEU A 87 -1.40 -0.02 -4.83
CA LEU A 87 -1.77 1.04 -5.78
C LEU A 87 -3.28 1.28 -5.82
N ALA A 88 -4.10 0.26 -5.60
CA ALA A 88 -5.55 0.38 -5.69
C ALA A 88 -6.19 0.85 -4.37
N LEU A 89 -5.73 0.35 -3.20
CA LEU A 89 -6.33 0.64 -1.89
C LEU A 89 -6.68 2.11 -1.63
N PRO A 90 -5.82 3.10 -1.97
CA PRO A 90 -6.13 4.52 -1.76
C PRO A 90 -7.43 5.01 -2.41
N HIS A 91 -7.90 4.30 -3.45
CA HIS A 91 -9.04 4.67 -4.28
C HIS A 91 -10.28 3.76 -4.07
N MET A 92 -10.26 2.84 -3.12
CA MET A 92 -11.35 1.84 -2.93
C MET A 92 -12.62 2.40 -2.29
N SER A 93 -12.61 3.60 -1.72
CA SER A 93 -13.79 4.20 -1.10
C SER A 93 -14.23 5.46 -1.84
N ALA A 94 -15.53 5.57 -2.09
CA ALA A 94 -16.12 6.79 -2.65
C ALA A 94 -16.21 7.94 -1.63
N ALA A 95 -16.19 7.64 -0.32
CA ALA A 95 -16.39 8.63 0.75
C ALA A 95 -15.09 9.34 1.17
N HIS A 96 -13.95 8.64 1.12
CA HIS A 96 -12.67 9.17 1.55
C HIS A 96 -11.51 8.46 0.86
N ARG A 97 -10.37 9.14 0.74
CA ARG A 97 -9.11 8.49 0.36
C ARG A 97 -8.62 7.60 1.51
N VAL A 98 -8.32 6.34 1.21
CA VAL A 98 -7.71 5.42 2.19
C VAL A 98 -6.23 5.77 2.30
N ARG A 99 -5.74 5.99 3.53
CA ARG A 99 -4.31 6.22 3.76
C ARG A 99 -3.61 4.91 4.12
N LEU A 100 -2.34 4.81 3.76
CA LEU A 100 -1.54 3.60 3.99
C LEU A 100 -0.36 3.92 4.92
N ALA A 101 -0.07 3.02 5.86
CA ALA A 101 1.07 3.12 6.76
C ALA A 101 1.79 1.79 6.96
N VAL A 102 3.00 1.87 7.50
CA VAL A 102 3.79 0.72 7.92
C VAL A 102 3.92 0.73 9.45
N ALA A 103 3.80 -0.45 10.05
CA ALA A 103 4.22 -0.73 11.41
C ALA A 103 5.08 -1.99 11.39
N SER A 104 6.39 -1.90 11.59
CA SER A 104 7.32 -3.05 11.58
C SER A 104 8.27 -3.04 12.77
N ARG A 105 8.50 -4.24 13.31
CA ARG A 105 9.33 -4.47 14.50
C ARG A 105 10.78 -4.84 14.20
N THR A 106 11.19 -4.80 12.94
CA THR A 106 12.54 -5.17 12.50
C THR A 106 13.65 -4.48 13.30
N ASN A 107 14.72 -5.21 13.59
CA ASN A 107 15.94 -4.64 14.18
C ASN A 107 16.85 -3.96 13.14
N ALA A 108 16.48 -4.00 11.86
CA ALA A 108 17.16 -3.31 10.78
C ALA A 108 16.32 -2.18 10.14
N PRO A 109 15.89 -1.13 10.88
CA PRO A 109 15.15 -0.03 10.30
C PRO A 109 15.78 0.66 9.08
N PRO A 110 17.13 0.80 8.97
CA PRO A 110 17.74 1.33 7.75
C PRO A 110 17.50 0.43 6.54
N THR A 111 17.72 -0.88 6.68
CA THR A 111 17.53 -1.87 5.61
C THR A 111 16.09 -1.90 5.12
N ALA A 112 15.11 -1.90 6.03
CA ALA A 112 13.69 -1.85 5.66
C ALA A 112 13.34 -0.58 4.87
N ARG A 113 13.87 0.59 5.26
CA ARG A 113 13.65 1.84 4.53
C ARG A 113 14.33 1.83 3.16
N ASP A 114 15.52 1.25 3.06
CA ASP A 114 16.23 1.08 1.79
C ASP A 114 15.45 0.17 0.84
N LEU A 115 14.91 -0.95 1.34
CA LEU A 115 14.04 -1.84 0.55
C LEU A 115 12.80 -1.10 0.03
N LEU A 116 12.08 -0.38 0.90
CA LEU A 116 10.91 0.41 0.50
C LEU A 116 11.24 1.50 -0.54
N LYS A 117 12.47 2.04 -0.50
CA LYS A 117 12.94 3.04 -1.46
C LYS A 117 13.37 2.41 -2.79
N MET A 118 14.01 1.26 -2.74
CA MET A 118 14.60 0.58 -3.91
C MET A 118 13.55 -0.20 -4.71
N LEU A 119 12.58 -0.83 -4.03
CA LEU A 119 11.51 -1.60 -4.66
C LEU A 119 10.43 -0.66 -5.19
N HIS A 120 10.13 -0.80 -6.48
CA HIS A 120 9.09 -0.03 -7.14
C HIS A 120 7.94 -0.95 -7.55
N LEU A 121 6.72 -0.56 -7.18
CA LEU A 121 5.47 -1.19 -7.55
C LEU A 121 5.26 -1.09 -9.06
N GLN A 122 5.42 -2.23 -9.73
CA GLN A 122 5.20 -2.34 -11.17
C GLN A 122 3.72 -2.63 -11.44
N THR A 123 3.10 -1.82 -12.31
CA THR A 123 1.75 -2.06 -12.82
C THR A 123 1.84 -2.82 -14.15
N THR A 124 2.41 -4.03 -14.14
CA THR A 124 2.52 -4.81 -15.37
C THR A 124 1.14 -5.30 -15.82
N ALA A 125 0.53 -4.57 -16.75
CA ALA A 125 -0.21 -5.18 -17.86
C ALA A 125 0.78 -5.50 -18.98
N SER A 126 1.87 -6.21 -18.65
CA SER A 126 2.93 -6.58 -19.59
C SER A 126 3.15 -8.09 -19.52
N SER A 127 2.14 -8.79 -19.98
CA SER A 127 2.28 -10.03 -20.73
C SER A 127 1.65 -9.76 -22.10
N ASP A 128 2.41 -9.13 -22.99
CA ASP A 128 2.21 -9.34 -24.41
C ASP A 128 3.55 -9.18 -25.12
N ASP A 129 3.99 -10.27 -25.74
CA ASP A 129 5.13 -10.33 -26.62
C ASP A 129 4.84 -9.51 -27.89
N GLY A 130 5.74 -8.57 -28.22
CA GLY A 130 5.99 -8.09 -29.58
C GLY A 130 4.87 -7.33 -30.31
N ASP A 131 5.08 -6.01 -30.52
CA ASP A 131 5.44 -5.46 -31.84
C ASP A 131 5.52 -3.92 -31.76
N ALA A 132 6.37 -3.35 -32.60
CA ALA A 132 6.63 -1.92 -32.72
C ALA A 132 5.53 -1.19 -33.49
N SER A 133 5.21 0.05 -33.09
CA SER A 133 5.23 1.25 -33.96
C SER A 133 4.43 2.44 -33.39
N ALA A 134 5.09 3.60 -33.44
CA ALA A 134 4.65 5.01 -33.47
C ALA A 134 3.19 5.42 -33.12
N SER A 135 2.99 6.45 -32.28
CA SER A 135 3.10 7.88 -32.64
C SER A 135 2.70 8.86 -31.51
N ALA A 136 3.34 10.04 -31.55
CA ALA A 136 2.92 11.40 -31.18
C ALA A 136 2.26 11.75 -29.82
N SER A 137 3.09 12.32 -28.96
CA SER A 137 2.95 13.54 -28.12
C SER A 137 1.57 14.05 -27.65
N ALA A 138 1.39 14.10 -26.31
CA ALA A 138 1.13 15.33 -25.53
C ALA A 138 0.85 15.00 -24.04
N SER A 139 1.86 14.58 -23.27
CA SER A 139 1.86 14.62 -21.78
C SER A 139 3.22 14.13 -21.26
N ALA A 140 4.21 15.00 -21.31
CA ALA A 140 5.62 14.66 -21.03
C ALA A 140 5.93 14.51 -19.51
N SER A 141 5.00 14.83 -18.61
CA SER A 141 5.25 14.73 -17.15
C SER A 141 4.66 13.47 -16.49
N ALA A 142 3.59 12.89 -17.05
CA ALA A 142 3.02 11.63 -16.55
C ALA A 142 3.58 10.38 -17.27
N SER A 143 4.05 10.54 -18.53
CA SER A 143 4.53 9.42 -19.35
C SER A 143 5.91 8.89 -18.96
N ALA A 144 6.78 9.71 -18.35
CA ALA A 144 8.09 9.23 -17.88
C ALA A 144 7.96 8.30 -16.66
N ARG A 145 6.97 8.55 -15.80
CA ARG A 145 6.63 7.69 -14.65
C ARG A 145 5.90 6.40 -15.06
N LYS A 146 5.50 6.27 -16.33
CA LYS A 146 4.86 5.05 -16.85
C LYS A 146 5.88 3.96 -17.20
N LYS A 147 7.18 4.30 -17.30
CA LYS A 147 8.27 3.34 -17.58
C LYS A 147 9.06 2.92 -16.33
N ALA A 148 8.92 3.65 -15.23
CA ALA A 148 9.54 3.34 -13.94
C ALA A 148 8.43 3.21 -12.90
N GLY A 149 8.29 2.05 -12.26
CA GLY A 149 7.25 1.80 -11.25
C GLY A 149 7.24 2.83 -10.10
N VAL A 150 6.21 2.79 -9.26
CA VAL A 150 6.06 3.71 -8.13
C VAL A 150 6.88 3.20 -6.93
N PRO A 151 7.83 3.97 -6.35
CA PRO A 151 8.54 3.52 -5.15
C PRO A 151 7.56 3.09 -4.05
N MET A 152 7.79 1.94 -3.40
CA MET A 152 6.92 1.49 -2.30
C MET A 152 6.84 2.53 -1.19
N LEU A 153 7.92 3.24 -0.94
CA LEU A 153 7.97 4.33 0.03
C LEU A 153 6.90 5.41 -0.22
N ASP A 154 6.62 5.73 -1.48
CA ASP A 154 5.74 6.83 -1.88
C ASP A 154 4.25 6.53 -1.64
N VAL A 155 3.85 5.25 -1.52
CA VAL A 155 2.44 4.90 -1.30
C VAL A 155 2.02 4.98 0.17
N PHE A 156 2.97 4.97 1.10
CA PHE A 156 2.72 5.00 2.55
C PHE A 156 2.63 6.42 3.10
N ASP A 157 1.53 7.11 2.79
CA ASP A 157 1.33 8.52 3.12
C ASP A 157 0.88 8.81 4.58
N ALA A 158 0.49 7.79 5.34
CA ALA A 158 0.20 7.92 6.78
C ALA A 158 1.41 7.67 7.69
N GLY A 159 2.53 7.23 7.12
CA GLY A 159 3.84 7.19 7.77
C GLY A 159 4.38 5.80 8.08
N LEU A 160 5.64 5.78 8.54
CA LEU A 160 6.47 4.59 8.64
C LEU A 160 6.97 4.40 10.08
N GLU A 161 6.25 3.62 10.87
CA GLU A 161 6.70 3.19 12.19
C GLU A 161 7.54 1.92 12.02
N ILE A 162 8.86 2.08 11.92
CA ILE A 162 9.81 0.97 11.70
C ILE A 162 10.87 1.04 12.80
N TYR A 163 10.68 0.26 13.86
CA TYR A 163 11.60 0.13 14.99
C TYR A 163 11.23 -1.06 15.89
N PRO A 164 12.21 -1.64 16.63
CA PRO A 164 11.90 -2.65 17.63
C PRO A 164 10.95 -2.12 18.72
N GLY A 165 9.93 -2.90 19.06
CA GLY A 165 8.99 -2.54 20.12
C GLY A 165 7.66 -3.29 20.02
N SER A 166 6.69 -2.89 20.85
CA SER A 166 5.32 -3.39 20.76
C SER A 166 4.57 -2.72 19.61
N LYS A 167 3.75 -3.46 18.85
CA LYS A 167 2.84 -2.89 17.84
C LYS A 167 1.81 -1.92 18.44
N ILE A 168 1.54 -2.01 19.74
CA ILE A 168 0.73 -1.00 20.46
C ILE A 168 1.32 0.40 20.26
N LYS A 169 2.61 0.58 20.51
CA LYS A 169 3.28 1.89 20.36
C LYS A 169 3.27 2.40 18.93
N HIS A 170 3.39 1.48 17.96
CA HIS A 170 3.31 1.82 16.55
C HIS A 170 1.91 2.36 16.21
N MET A 171 0.85 1.67 16.66
CA MET A 171 -0.54 2.09 16.44
C MET A 171 -0.85 3.40 17.16
N GLU A 172 -0.37 3.62 18.38
CA GLU A 172 -0.50 4.90 19.09
C GLU A 172 0.16 6.06 18.33
N SER A 173 1.36 5.84 17.80
CA SER A 173 2.09 6.85 17.00
C SER A 173 1.35 7.16 15.70
N LEU A 174 0.85 6.13 14.99
CA LEU A 174 0.04 6.31 13.79
C LEU A 174 -1.30 7.02 14.09
N HIS A 175 -1.98 6.64 15.16
CA HIS A 175 -3.21 7.32 15.63
C HIS A 175 -2.93 8.80 15.89
N LYS A 176 -1.88 9.12 16.67
CA LYS A 176 -1.48 10.50 16.97
C LYS A 176 -1.12 11.30 15.72
N ARG A 177 -0.38 10.70 14.78
CA ARG A 177 0.02 11.35 13.52
C ARG A 177 -1.16 11.61 12.59
N THR A 178 -2.07 10.64 12.49
CA THR A 178 -3.10 10.63 11.46
C THR A 178 -4.44 11.18 11.93
N GLY A 179 -4.72 11.15 13.24
CA GLY A 179 -6.01 11.46 13.84
C GLY A 179 -7.12 10.45 13.54
N VAL A 180 -6.79 9.28 12.97
CA VAL A 180 -7.78 8.24 12.64
C VAL A 180 -8.13 7.46 13.90
N ALA A 181 -9.42 7.37 14.23
CA ALA A 181 -9.91 6.56 15.34
C ALA A 181 -9.52 5.10 15.17
N TYR A 182 -9.22 4.39 16.27
CA TYR A 182 -8.75 3.01 16.19
C TYR A 182 -9.75 2.09 15.49
N GLU A 183 -11.07 2.28 15.68
CA GLU A 183 -12.09 1.52 14.97
C GLU A 183 -12.11 1.71 13.44
N ASP A 184 -11.44 2.74 12.91
CA ASP A 184 -11.30 3.01 11.48
C ASP A 184 -9.97 2.52 10.90
N ILE A 185 -9.19 1.77 11.69
CA ILE A 185 -7.90 1.18 11.31
C ILE A 185 -8.06 -0.33 11.06
N LEU A 186 -7.60 -0.77 9.89
CA LEU A 186 -7.40 -2.18 9.55
C LEU A 186 -5.89 -2.46 9.46
N PHE A 187 -5.44 -3.51 10.13
CA PHE A 187 -4.02 -3.85 10.25
C PHE A 187 -3.77 -5.27 9.73
N PHE A 188 -2.81 -5.42 8.81
CA PHE A 188 -2.34 -6.70 8.28
C PHE A 188 -0.97 -7.03 8.82
N ASP A 189 -0.82 -8.23 9.38
CA ASP A 189 0.41 -8.70 10.02
C ASP A 189 0.40 -10.24 10.09
N ASP A 190 1.56 -10.87 9.96
CA ASP A 190 1.70 -12.32 9.91
C ASP A 190 1.81 -13.01 11.27
N GLU A 191 2.03 -12.22 12.32
CA GLU A 191 2.42 -12.70 13.62
C GLU A 191 1.28 -12.54 14.63
N GLU A 192 0.71 -13.67 15.06
CA GLU A 192 -0.49 -13.73 15.89
C GLU A 192 -0.38 -12.92 17.19
N ARG A 193 0.82 -12.83 17.79
CA ARG A 193 1.01 -12.06 19.03
C ARG A 193 0.71 -10.56 18.85
N ASN A 194 0.78 -10.03 17.63
CA ASN A 194 0.50 -8.62 17.34
C ASN A 194 -1.02 -8.33 17.39
N ARG A 195 -1.88 -9.35 17.56
CA ARG A 195 -3.33 -9.20 17.80
C ARG A 195 -3.65 -8.45 19.09
N ASP A 196 -2.68 -8.31 20.01
CA ASP A 196 -2.80 -7.42 21.18
C ASP A 196 -3.21 -5.99 20.79
N THR A 197 -2.87 -5.53 19.58
CA THR A 197 -3.31 -4.23 19.03
C THR A 197 -4.82 -4.05 19.00
N GLU A 198 -5.61 -5.12 18.87
CA GLU A 198 -7.07 -5.05 18.86
C GLU A 198 -7.67 -4.49 20.16
N ARG A 199 -6.90 -4.51 21.27
CA ARG A 199 -7.30 -3.88 22.54
C ARG A 199 -7.45 -2.37 22.44
N LEU A 200 -6.77 -1.73 21.47
CA LEU A 200 -6.95 -0.31 21.15
C LEU A 200 -8.25 -0.06 20.38
N GLY A 201 -8.83 -1.10 19.77
CA GLY A 201 -10.03 -0.99 18.94
C GLY A 201 -9.78 -1.22 17.45
N VAL A 202 -8.53 -1.37 17.01
CA VAL A 202 -8.18 -1.72 15.62
C VAL A 202 -8.69 -3.11 15.26
N VAL A 203 -8.80 -3.38 13.96
CA VAL A 203 -9.10 -4.73 13.47
C VAL A 203 -7.82 -5.31 12.87
N MET A 204 -7.35 -6.43 13.41
CA MET A 204 -6.17 -7.11 12.88
C MET A 204 -6.56 -8.33 12.05
N LYS A 205 -6.08 -8.36 10.81
CA LYS A 205 -6.15 -9.50 9.91
C LYS A 205 -4.80 -10.21 9.91
N LEU A 206 -4.79 -11.44 10.42
CA LEU A 206 -3.64 -12.34 10.33
C LEU A 206 -3.45 -12.80 8.87
N VAL A 207 -2.26 -12.60 8.32
CA VAL A 207 -1.87 -13.06 6.97
C VAL A 207 -0.81 -14.17 7.09
N ARG A 208 -0.94 -15.29 6.38
CA ARG A 208 0.04 -16.40 6.53
C ARG A 208 1.08 -16.43 5.42
N ASP A 209 0.67 -16.07 4.22
CA ASP A 209 1.48 -16.21 3.00
C ASP A 209 1.54 -14.86 2.25
N GLY A 210 1.72 -13.77 3.00
CA GLY A 210 1.69 -12.42 2.47
C GLY A 210 0.29 -11.88 2.21
N VAL A 211 0.23 -10.61 1.84
CA VAL A 211 -1.04 -9.95 1.49
C VAL A 211 -1.39 -10.10 0.02
N ASP A 212 -2.63 -10.50 -0.23
CA ASP A 212 -3.27 -10.51 -1.53
C ASP A 212 -4.70 -9.95 -1.46
N TRP A 213 -5.43 -10.03 -2.56
CA TRP A 213 -6.80 -9.56 -2.64
C TRP A 213 -7.76 -10.32 -1.71
N GLU A 214 -7.56 -11.62 -1.51
CA GLU A 214 -8.40 -12.42 -0.63
C GLU A 214 -8.22 -11.98 0.83
N GLN A 215 -6.97 -11.81 1.28
CA GLN A 215 -6.68 -11.32 2.62
C GLN A 215 -7.28 -9.93 2.84
N VAL A 216 -7.15 -9.03 1.86
CA VAL A 216 -7.73 -7.68 1.94
C VAL A 216 -9.26 -7.75 2.02
N ALA A 217 -9.92 -8.55 1.18
CA ALA A 217 -11.37 -8.72 1.22
C ALA A 217 -11.85 -9.22 2.58
N GLN A 218 -11.24 -10.29 3.10
CA GLN A 218 -11.56 -10.85 4.40
C GLN A 218 -11.34 -9.84 5.55
N GLY A 219 -10.23 -9.08 5.49
CA GLY A 219 -9.93 -8.03 6.48
C GLY A 219 -10.97 -6.91 6.48
N VAL A 220 -11.39 -6.45 5.29
CA VAL A 220 -12.42 -5.40 5.15
C VAL A 220 -13.79 -5.91 5.61
N GLU A 221 -14.16 -7.14 5.27
CA GLU A 221 -15.41 -7.76 5.74
C GLU A 221 -15.45 -7.90 7.26
N GLU A 222 -14.35 -8.37 7.87
CA GLU A 222 -14.23 -8.45 9.31
C GLU A 222 -14.35 -7.07 9.96
N TRP A 223 -13.68 -6.07 9.39
CA TRP A 223 -13.76 -4.69 9.86
C TRP A 223 -15.19 -4.14 9.78
N ARG A 224 -15.89 -4.35 8.66
CA ARG A 224 -17.30 -3.94 8.49
C ARG A 224 -18.21 -4.62 9.51
N ARG A 225 -18.02 -5.92 9.76
CA ARG A 225 -18.78 -6.69 10.75
C ARG A 225 -18.59 -6.13 12.15
N ARG A 226 -17.35 -5.85 12.56
CA ARG A 226 -17.04 -5.26 13.87
C ARG A 226 -17.59 -3.84 14.01
N LYS A 227 -17.57 -3.03 12.94
CA LYS A 227 -18.13 -1.69 12.93
C LYS A 227 -19.65 -1.69 13.11
N LYS A 228 -20.38 -2.60 12.46
CA LYS A 228 -21.83 -2.77 12.64
C LYS A 228 -22.21 -3.18 14.07
N GLY A 229 -21.37 -3.98 14.75
CA GLY A 229 -21.61 -4.39 16.14
C GLY A 229 -21.29 -3.31 17.18
N ARG A 230 -20.68 -2.19 16.78
CA ARG A 230 -20.33 -1.05 17.67
C ARG A 230 -21.25 0.16 17.48
N ALA A 231 -22.04 0.19 16.42
CA ALA A 231 -23.04 1.22 16.13
C ALA A 231 -24.36 0.92 16.85
#